data_AF-G7KTN0-F1
#
_entry.id   AF-G7KTN0-F1
#
_cell.length_a   1.000
_cell.length_b   1.000
_cell.length_c   1.000
_cell.angle_alpha   90.00
_cell.angle_beta   90.00
_cell.angle_gamma   90.00
#
_symmetry.space_group_name_H-M   'P 1'
#
loop_
_entity.id
_entity.type
_entity.pdbx_description
1 polymer ?
#
loop_
_entity_poly.entity_id
_entity_poly.type
_entity_poly.pdbx_seq_one_letter_code
_entity_poly.pdbx_strand_id
1 'polypeptide(L)'
;MNREINLPTTVLNKSLKALVEKYSMVKEVPNIQNEDIKHYMAAELEPSEDITGGHFYSDGKLDTGFIDALKKVCLKCIFMHKVSTCDGCLEWIKKSEIFNTEVTGKQIEEILQTLVLDDEIMQMTSAGYGDFAFIPVGKTCYICKSKGGVIGEKKSGYFTSFPCFSCERMSFCSPDGVVSPGACVYYQKWLDF
;
A
#
# COMPACT_ATOMS: atom_id res chain seq x y z
N MET A 1 -2.51 -8.35 -36.24
CA MET A 1 -2.11 -9.58 -36.97
C MET A 1 -2.87 -9.78 -38.30
N ASN A 2 -4.21 -9.88 -38.36
CA ASN A 2 -4.93 -10.06 -39.64
C ASN A 2 -4.95 -8.83 -40.59
N ARG A 3 -4.41 -7.67 -40.17
CA ARG A 3 -4.38 -6.47 -41.03
C ARG A 3 -3.29 -6.51 -42.10
N GLU A 4 -2.22 -7.28 -41.89
CA GLU A 4 -1.08 -7.33 -42.84
C GLU A 4 -1.02 -8.64 -43.63
N ILE A 5 -1.46 -9.74 -43.01
CA ILE A 5 -1.54 -11.06 -43.65
C ILE A 5 -3.02 -11.36 -43.90
N ASN A 6 -3.44 -11.23 -45.16
CA ASN A 6 -4.78 -11.54 -45.69
C ASN A 6 -5.07 -13.06 -45.70
N LEU A 7 -4.79 -13.74 -44.59
CA LEU A 7 -4.98 -15.18 -44.43
C LEU A 7 -6.33 -15.46 -43.75
N PRO A 8 -7.01 -16.55 -44.13
CA PRO A 8 -8.18 -17.03 -43.41
C PRO A 8 -7.83 -17.32 -41.95
N THR A 9 -8.62 -16.78 -41.02
CA THR A 9 -8.42 -16.90 -39.57
C THR A 9 -8.31 -18.34 -39.09
N THR A 10 -8.98 -19.27 -39.79
CA THR A 10 -8.94 -20.71 -39.52
C THR A 10 -7.56 -21.33 -39.76
N VAL A 11 -6.85 -20.88 -40.79
CA VAL A 11 -5.49 -21.34 -41.11
C VAL A 11 -4.51 -20.77 -40.10
N LEU A 12 -4.63 -19.47 -39.80
CA LEU A 12 -3.79 -18.79 -38.80
C LEU A 12 -3.86 -19.48 -37.43
N ASN A 13 -5.06 -19.80 -36.94
CA ASN A 13 -5.26 -20.46 -35.65
C ASN A 13 -4.70 -21.88 -35.62
N LYS A 14 -4.77 -22.64 -36.72
CA LYS A 14 -4.16 -23.98 -36.81
C LYS A 14 -2.62 -23.90 -36.80
N SER A 15 -2.05 -22.95 -37.53
CA SER A 15 -0.61 -22.72 -37.57
C SER A 15 -0.07 -22.28 -36.20
N LEU A 16 -0.77 -21.36 -35.53
CA LEU A 16 -0.41 -20.91 -34.18
C LEU A 16 -0.45 -22.07 -33.18
N LYS A 17 -1.50 -22.90 -33.18
CA LYS A 17 -1.54 -24.11 -32.33
C LYS A 17 -0.39 -25.07 -32.63
N ALA A 18 -0.05 -25.29 -33.90
CA ALA A 18 1.09 -26.11 -34.27
C ALA A 18 2.42 -25.52 -33.77
N LEU A 19 2.59 -24.19 -33.86
CA LEU A 19 3.79 -23.48 -33.37
C LEU A 19 3.93 -23.53 -31.84
N VAL A 20 2.81 -23.49 -31.11
CA VAL A 20 2.76 -23.59 -29.65
C VAL A 20 2.98 -25.05 -29.20
N GLU A 21 2.18 -26.00 -29.69
CA GLU A 21 2.17 -27.38 -29.18
C GLU A 21 3.29 -28.25 -29.78
N LYS A 22 3.60 -28.07 -31.07
CA LYS A 22 4.46 -29.00 -31.82
C LYS A 22 5.91 -28.56 -31.91
N TYR A 23 6.13 -27.24 -31.96
CA TYR A 23 7.47 -26.66 -32.11
C TYR A 23 7.94 -25.93 -30.84
N SER A 24 7.03 -25.63 -29.90
CA SER A 24 7.33 -24.91 -28.65
C SER A 24 8.15 -23.62 -28.83
N MET A 25 8.08 -23.00 -30.02
CA MET A 25 8.83 -21.77 -30.33
C MET A 25 8.09 -20.52 -29.87
N VAL A 26 6.78 -20.62 -29.61
CA VAL A 26 5.91 -19.51 -29.28
C VAL A 26 5.07 -19.90 -28.07
N LYS A 27 4.95 -19.01 -27.08
CA LYS A 27 4.09 -19.14 -25.91
C LYS A 27 2.95 -18.13 -25.94
N GLU A 28 1.81 -18.52 -25.39
CA GLU A 28 0.68 -17.62 -25.15
C GLU A 28 0.95 -16.85 -23.86
N VAL A 29 0.93 -15.52 -23.94
CA VAL A 29 1.14 -14.62 -22.79
C VAL A 29 -0.19 -13.96 -22.47
N PRO A 30 -0.67 -14.05 -21.21
CA PRO A 30 -1.84 -13.31 -20.79
C PRO A 30 -1.52 -11.81 -20.83
N ASN A 31 -2.43 -11.01 -21.40
CA ASN A 31 -2.30 -9.56 -21.44
C ASN A 31 -3.39 -8.94 -20.56
N ILE A 32 -3.00 -8.27 -19.49
CA ILE A 32 -3.93 -7.65 -18.53
C ILE A 32 -4.57 -6.38 -19.08
N GLN A 33 -3.90 -5.67 -19.99
CA GLN A 33 -4.47 -4.49 -20.63
C GLN A 33 -5.56 -4.85 -21.63
N ASN A 34 -5.54 -6.07 -22.16
CA ASN A 34 -6.45 -6.53 -23.20
C ASN A 34 -6.70 -8.05 -23.09
N GLU A 35 -7.54 -8.42 -22.12
CA GLU A 35 -7.87 -9.82 -21.82
C GLU A 35 -8.49 -10.56 -23.02
N ASP A 36 -9.24 -9.84 -23.87
CA ASP A 36 -9.89 -10.42 -25.06
C ASP A 36 -8.91 -10.79 -26.19
N ILE A 37 -7.68 -10.24 -26.17
CA ILE A 37 -6.71 -10.42 -27.26
C ILE A 37 -5.57 -11.32 -26.81
N LYS A 38 -5.57 -12.56 -27.29
CA LYS A 38 -4.46 -13.52 -27.11
C LYS A 38 -3.15 -12.96 -27.68
N HIS A 39 -2.17 -12.76 -26.82
CA HIS A 39 -0.83 -12.31 -27.22
C HIS A 39 0.11 -13.51 -27.27
N TYR A 40 0.95 -13.54 -28.31
CA TYR A 40 1.89 -14.61 -28.55
C TYR A 40 3.31 -14.02 -28.55
N MET A 41 4.22 -14.68 -27.83
CA MET A 41 5.62 -14.25 -27.67
C MET A 41 6.54 -15.44 -27.96
N ALA A 42 7.76 -15.19 -28.42
CA ALA A 42 8.77 -16.24 -28.55
C ALA A 42 8.99 -16.94 -27.19
N ALA A 43 9.12 -18.26 -27.20
CA ALA A 43 9.21 -19.05 -25.97
C ALA A 43 10.41 -18.64 -25.10
N GLU A 44 11.51 -18.27 -25.75
CA GLU A 44 12.76 -17.79 -25.12
C GLU A 44 12.67 -16.43 -24.44
N LEU A 45 11.66 -15.61 -24.71
CA LEU A 45 11.56 -14.25 -24.19
C LEU A 45 10.72 -14.21 -22.93
N GLU A 46 11.22 -13.58 -21.87
CA GLU A 46 10.43 -13.31 -20.66
C GLU A 46 9.47 -12.13 -20.91
N PRO A 47 8.17 -12.29 -20.64
CA PRO A 47 7.22 -11.20 -20.82
C PRO A 47 7.45 -10.11 -19.77
N SER A 48 7.26 -8.85 -20.16
CA SER A 48 7.44 -7.73 -19.23
C SER A 48 6.35 -7.71 -18.15
N GLU A 49 6.72 -7.21 -16.97
CA GLU A 49 5.82 -7.05 -15.81
C GLU A 49 4.59 -6.19 -16.15
N ASP A 50 4.70 -5.25 -17.09
CA ASP A 50 3.59 -4.41 -17.56
C ASP A 50 2.47 -5.19 -18.26
N ILE A 51 2.79 -6.35 -18.85
CA ILE A 51 1.85 -7.18 -19.61
C ILE A 51 1.31 -8.31 -18.74
N THR A 52 2.15 -8.87 -17.86
CA THR A 52 1.81 -9.98 -16.96
C THR A 52 1.29 -9.52 -15.60
N GLY A 53 1.38 -8.23 -15.28
CA GLY A 53 0.84 -7.63 -14.05
C GLY A 53 1.73 -7.81 -12.83
N GLY A 54 2.88 -8.44 -13.02
CA GLY A 54 3.84 -8.69 -11.96
C GLY A 54 3.34 -9.68 -10.91
N HIS A 55 3.88 -9.53 -9.70
CA HIS A 55 3.81 -10.56 -8.66
C HIS A 55 2.46 -10.66 -7.93
N PHE A 56 1.45 -9.89 -8.33
CA PHE A 56 0.10 -9.91 -7.77
C PHE A 56 -0.94 -10.57 -8.69
N TYR A 57 -0.51 -11.04 -9.87
CA TYR A 57 -1.39 -11.71 -10.83
C TYR A 57 -1.09 -13.20 -10.89
N SER A 58 -2.15 -14.00 -10.87
CA SER A 58 -2.11 -15.44 -11.13
C SER A 58 -3.01 -15.73 -12.32
N ASP A 59 -2.46 -16.35 -13.37
CA ASP A 59 -3.18 -16.71 -14.61
C ASP A 59 -3.97 -15.55 -15.24
N GLY A 60 -3.39 -14.34 -15.22
CA GLY A 60 -3.99 -13.14 -15.80
C GLY A 60 -5.07 -12.47 -14.94
N LYS A 61 -5.31 -12.94 -13.71
CA LYS A 61 -6.21 -12.30 -12.74
C LYS A 61 -5.44 -11.80 -11.53
N LEU A 62 -5.79 -10.60 -11.07
CA LEU A 62 -5.27 -10.03 -9.83
C LEU A 62 -5.75 -10.87 -8.63
N ASP A 63 -4.83 -11.38 -7.83
CA ASP A 63 -5.17 -12.10 -6.61
C ASP A 63 -5.50 -11.11 -5.48
N THR A 64 -6.74 -10.64 -5.47
CA THR A 64 -7.27 -9.77 -4.42
C THR A 64 -7.24 -10.43 -3.04
N GLY A 65 -7.35 -11.75 -2.97
CA GLY A 65 -7.36 -12.50 -1.71
C GLY A 65 -5.99 -12.49 -1.05
N PHE A 66 -4.94 -12.73 -1.84
CA PHE A 66 -3.56 -12.61 -1.41
C PHE A 66 -3.22 -11.17 -0.99
N ILE A 67 -3.61 -10.17 -1.78
CA ILE A 67 -3.38 -8.75 -1.46
C ILE A 67 -4.03 -8.37 -0.13
N ASP A 68 -5.30 -8.72 0.09
CA ASP A 68 -6.02 -8.40 1.33
C ASP A 68 -5.42 -9.13 2.54
N ALA A 69 -5.02 -10.39 2.38
CA ALA A 69 -4.31 -11.13 3.42
C ALA A 69 -2.96 -10.47 3.76
N LEU A 70 -2.18 -10.05 2.75
CA LEU A 70 -0.89 -9.40 2.94
C LEU A 70 -1.04 -8.04 3.62
N LYS A 71 -2.03 -7.23 3.21
CA LYS A 71 -2.41 -5.98 3.88
C LYS A 71 -2.70 -6.21 5.37
N LYS A 72 -3.55 -7.18 5.70
CA LYS A 72 -3.91 -7.52 7.10
C LYS A 72 -2.69 -7.95 7.93
N VAL A 73 -1.79 -8.75 7.36
CA VAL A 73 -0.56 -9.18 8.04
C VAL A 73 0.37 -8.00 8.28
N CYS A 74 0.58 -7.13 7.29
CA CYS A 74 1.40 -5.92 7.44
C CYS A 74 0.82 -4.98 8.51
N LEU A 75 -0.49 -4.72 8.49
CA LEU A 75 -1.17 -3.91 9.52
C LEU A 75 -1.01 -4.51 10.91
N LYS A 76 -1.17 -5.83 11.05
CA LYS A 76 -0.98 -6.53 12.32
C LYS A 76 0.47 -6.42 12.82
N CYS A 77 1.45 -6.54 11.92
CA CYS A 77 2.86 -6.37 12.24
C CYS A 77 3.15 -4.96 12.78
N ILE A 78 2.71 -3.93 12.05
CA ILE A 78 2.92 -2.53 12.43
C ILE A 78 2.18 -2.21 13.74
N PHE A 79 0.98 -2.74 13.93
CA PHE A 79 0.21 -2.56 15.16
C PHE A 79 0.90 -3.18 16.38
N MET A 80 1.46 -4.38 16.24
CA MET A 80 2.16 -5.08 17.33
C MET A 80 3.48 -4.42 17.70
N HIS A 81 4.26 -3.99 16.70
CA HIS A 81 5.60 -3.42 16.90
C HIS A 81 5.60 -1.90 17.13
N LYS A 82 4.44 -1.23 17.01
CA LYS A 82 4.24 0.24 17.01
C LYS A 82 4.91 0.99 15.85
N VAL A 83 6.11 0.55 15.47
CA VAL A 83 6.89 1.06 14.34
C VAL A 83 7.47 -0.14 13.59
N SER A 84 7.35 -0.15 12.26
CA SER A 84 7.97 -1.20 11.43
C SER A 84 8.61 -0.61 10.17
N THR A 85 9.60 -1.30 9.62
CA THR A 85 10.22 -0.99 8.32
C THR A 85 9.79 -2.02 7.28
N CYS A 86 10.06 -1.78 5.99
CA CYS A 86 9.84 -2.79 4.96
C CYS A 86 10.54 -4.11 5.31
N ASP A 87 11.81 -4.04 5.74
CA ASP A 87 12.60 -5.21 6.17
C ASP A 87 11.96 -5.92 7.37
N GLY A 88 11.49 -5.16 8.36
CA GLY A 88 10.84 -5.72 9.55
C GLY A 88 9.54 -6.44 9.22
N CYS A 89 8.73 -5.91 8.30
CA CYS A 89 7.53 -6.59 7.80
C CYS A 89 7.88 -7.88 7.05
N LEU A 90 8.95 -7.87 6.26
CA LEU A 90 9.44 -9.03 5.51
C LEU A 90 9.92 -10.15 6.45
N GLU A 91 10.69 -9.80 7.48
CA GLU A 91 11.12 -10.74 8.52
C GLU A 91 9.94 -11.30 9.31
N TRP A 92 8.95 -10.46 9.65
CA TRP A 92 7.73 -10.90 10.34
C TRP A 92 6.94 -11.92 9.51
N ILE A 93 6.80 -11.68 8.21
CA ILE A 93 6.11 -12.59 7.29
C ILE A 93 6.85 -13.91 7.17
N LYS A 94 8.18 -13.87 6.99
CA LYS A 94 9.04 -15.07 6.94
C LYS A 94 8.92 -15.90 8.22
N LYS A 95 8.92 -15.23 9.38
CA LYS A 95 8.80 -15.90 10.68
C LYS A 95 7.43 -16.52 10.91
N SER A 96 6.39 -15.94 10.33
CA SER A 96 5.01 -16.36 10.59
C SER A 96 4.55 -17.51 9.68
N GLU A 97 5.32 -17.87 8.63
CA GLU A 97 5.00 -18.94 7.64
C GLU A 97 3.53 -18.91 7.16
N ILE A 98 2.96 -17.71 7.01
CA ILE A 98 1.52 -17.54 6.67
C ILE A 98 1.28 -17.80 5.18
N PHE A 99 2.28 -17.53 4.36
CA PHE A 99 2.19 -17.64 2.90
C PHE A 99 3.06 -18.80 2.42
N ASN A 100 2.49 -19.60 1.51
CA ASN A 100 3.21 -20.68 0.83
C ASN A 100 4.06 -20.16 -0.36
N THR A 101 3.87 -18.89 -0.72
CA THR A 101 4.52 -18.21 -1.84
C THR A 101 5.65 -17.32 -1.34
N GLU A 102 6.78 -17.27 -2.05
CA GLU A 102 7.92 -16.40 -1.72
C GLU A 102 7.53 -14.92 -1.84
N VAL A 103 7.45 -14.23 -0.70
CA VAL A 103 7.16 -12.79 -0.65
C VAL A 103 8.46 -11.99 -0.80
N THR A 104 8.51 -11.15 -1.83
CA THR A 104 9.64 -10.26 -2.14
C THR A 104 9.49 -8.91 -1.46
N GLY A 105 10.61 -8.24 -1.17
CA GLY A 105 10.60 -6.91 -0.54
C GLY A 105 9.85 -5.84 -1.34
N LYS A 106 9.91 -5.90 -2.67
CA LYS A 106 9.15 -5.01 -3.57
C LYS A 106 7.64 -5.14 -3.38
N GLN A 107 7.12 -6.36 -3.23
CA GLN A 107 5.69 -6.60 -3.01
C GLN A 107 5.22 -5.95 -1.70
N ILE A 108 6.03 -6.04 -0.64
CA ILE A 108 5.71 -5.40 0.64
C ILE A 108 5.74 -3.88 0.51
N GLU A 109 6.72 -3.34 -0.21
CA GLU A 109 6.82 -1.89 -0.43
C GLU A 109 5.58 -1.34 -1.14
N GLU A 110 5.13 -1.99 -2.22
CA GLU A 110 3.90 -1.61 -2.94
C GLU A 110 2.66 -1.70 -2.05
N ILE A 111 2.56 -2.73 -1.22
CA ILE A 111 1.46 -2.88 -0.26
C ILE A 111 1.49 -1.79 0.80
N LEU A 112 2.67 -1.47 1.36
CA LEU A 112 2.82 -0.41 2.34
C LEU A 112 2.48 0.96 1.73
N GLN A 113 2.92 1.24 0.50
CA GLN A 113 2.52 2.44 -0.23
C GLN A 113 1.00 2.50 -0.41
N THR A 114 0.37 1.39 -0.77
CA THR A 114 -1.10 1.30 -0.88
C THR A 114 -1.77 1.60 0.47
N LEU A 115 -1.27 1.03 1.58
CA LEU A 115 -1.79 1.30 2.92
C LEU A 115 -1.60 2.76 3.37
N VAL A 116 -0.53 3.42 2.91
CA VAL A 116 -0.31 4.87 3.12
C VAL A 116 -1.35 5.67 2.34
N LEU A 117 -1.61 5.30 1.08
CA LEU A 117 -2.64 5.94 0.23
C LEU A 117 -4.05 5.75 0.79
N ASP A 118 -4.33 4.57 1.37
CA ASP A 118 -5.59 4.22 2.02
C ASP A 118 -5.78 4.91 3.40
N ASP A 119 -4.82 5.75 3.83
CA ASP A 119 -4.84 6.46 5.12
C ASP A 119 -4.88 5.52 6.34
N GLU A 120 -4.33 4.30 6.23
CA GLU A 120 -4.29 3.34 7.34
C GLU A 120 -2.97 3.41 8.13
N ILE A 121 -1.87 3.74 7.45
CA ILE A 121 -0.54 3.89 8.05
C ILE A 121 0.09 5.24 7.66
N MET A 122 1.04 5.72 8.46
CA MET A 122 1.88 6.87 8.13
C MET A 122 3.30 6.43 7.84
N GLN A 123 3.86 6.95 6.75
CA GLN A 123 5.28 6.93 6.50
C GLN A 123 5.96 8.04 7.31
N MET A 124 7.03 7.71 8.02
CA MET A 124 7.92 8.71 8.65
C MET A 124 9.39 8.33 8.49
N THR A 125 10.26 9.28 8.81
CA THR A 125 11.70 9.05 8.93
C THR A 125 12.05 8.79 10.40
N SER A 126 12.83 7.74 10.67
CA SER A 126 13.29 7.43 12.02
C SER A 126 14.07 8.59 12.64
N ALA A 127 13.66 9.00 13.85
CA ALA A 127 14.37 9.97 14.68
C ALA A 127 15.48 9.31 15.54
N GLY A 128 15.59 7.98 15.55
CA GLY A 128 16.61 7.22 16.29
C GLY A 128 16.49 7.26 17.82
N TYR A 129 15.35 7.68 18.37
CA TYR A 129 15.10 7.71 19.81
C TYR A 129 13.71 7.15 20.14
N GLY A 130 13.50 6.64 21.36
CA GLY A 130 12.21 6.07 21.79
C GLY A 130 11.81 4.81 20.99
N ASP A 131 10.58 4.76 20.50
CA ASP A 131 10.06 3.65 19.68
C ASP A 131 10.84 3.46 18.34
N PHE A 132 11.72 4.40 17.98
CA PHE A 132 12.59 4.36 16.79
C PHE A 132 14.03 3.91 17.07
N ALA A 133 14.37 3.54 18.31
CA ALA A 133 15.74 3.23 18.71
C ALA A 133 16.38 2.06 17.93
N PHE A 134 15.56 1.13 17.44
CA PHE A 134 16.01 -0.02 16.63
C PHE A 134 16.20 0.30 15.14
N ILE A 135 15.88 1.52 14.70
CA ILE A 135 15.89 1.91 13.29
C ILE A 135 16.93 3.02 13.08
N PRO A 136 17.86 2.88 12.11
CA PRO A 136 18.85 3.92 11.82
C PRO A 136 18.18 5.27 11.53
N VAL A 137 18.77 6.35 12.05
CA VAL A 137 18.28 7.72 11.83
C VAL A 137 18.16 7.99 10.33
N GLY A 138 17.03 8.55 9.91
CA GLY A 138 16.76 8.86 8.50
C GLY A 138 16.23 7.69 7.67
N LYS A 139 16.14 6.47 8.20
CA LYS A 139 15.49 5.35 7.48
C LYS A 139 13.98 5.49 7.52
N THR A 140 13.34 5.16 6.39
CA THR A 140 11.87 5.15 6.26
C THR A 140 11.26 4.06 7.14
N CYS A 141 10.28 4.43 7.93
CA CYS A 141 9.50 3.54 8.77
C CYS A 141 8.00 3.89 8.70
N TYR A 142 7.19 2.94 9.14
CA TYR A 142 5.75 2.98 9.06
C TYR A 142 5.15 2.80 10.45
N ILE A 143 4.14 3.60 10.74
CA ILE A 143 3.37 3.55 11.99
C ILE A 143 1.88 3.45 11.66
N CYS A 144 1.11 2.71 12.45
CA CYS A 144 -0.34 2.69 12.26
C CYS A 144 -0.91 4.06 12.60
N LYS A 145 -1.80 4.58 11.75
CA LYS A 145 -2.69 5.64 12.17
C LYS A 145 -3.63 5.02 13.18
N SER A 146 -3.45 5.33 14.46
CA SER A 146 -4.42 4.93 15.46
C SER A 146 -5.76 5.59 15.12
N LYS A 147 -6.63 4.89 14.38
CA LYS A 147 -8.07 5.12 14.48
C LYS A 147 -8.40 4.74 15.91
N GLY A 148 -8.57 5.74 16.78
CA GLY A 148 -8.64 5.59 18.24
C GLY A 148 -9.38 4.33 18.70
N GLY A 149 -8.61 3.31 19.08
CA GLY A 149 -9.16 1.98 19.32
C GLY A 149 -8.18 1.01 19.96
N VAL A 150 -7.43 1.47 20.97
CA VAL A 150 -6.93 0.53 22.00
C VAL A 150 -8.13 0.17 22.86
N ILE A 151 -8.51 -1.11 22.84
CA ILE A 151 -9.38 -1.71 23.85
C ILE A 151 -8.71 -1.45 25.20
N GLY A 152 -9.29 -0.51 25.96
CA GLY A 152 -8.80 -0.17 27.30
C GLY A 152 -7.79 0.98 27.36
N GLU A 153 -8.06 2.10 26.69
CA GLU A 153 -7.89 3.44 27.28
C GLU A 153 -8.30 4.48 26.23
N LYS A 154 -9.44 5.12 26.44
CA LYS A 154 -9.83 6.33 25.71
C LYS A 154 -8.84 7.45 26.07
N LYS A 155 -7.67 7.49 25.44
CA LYS A 155 -7.01 8.77 25.20
C LYS A 155 -7.73 9.41 24.02
N SER A 156 -8.92 9.94 24.33
CA SER A 156 -9.53 11.01 23.55
C SER A 156 -8.42 12.00 23.22
N GLY A 157 -8.22 12.32 21.95
CA GLY A 157 -7.20 13.26 21.54
C GLY A 157 -7.36 14.53 22.36
N TYR A 158 -6.39 14.78 23.25
CA TYR A 158 -6.31 15.97 24.10
C TYR A 158 -6.28 17.28 23.30
N PHE A 159 -6.19 17.20 21.97
CA PHE A 159 -6.22 18.31 21.04
C PHE A 159 -7.65 18.71 20.61
N THR A 160 -8.65 17.83 20.75
CA THR A 160 -10.05 18.14 20.38
C THR A 160 -10.81 18.88 21.48
N SER A 161 -10.27 18.93 22.69
CA SER A 161 -10.85 19.68 23.80
C SER A 161 -10.37 21.12 23.86
N PHE A 162 -9.30 21.50 23.16
CA PHE A 162 -8.78 22.87 23.22
C PHE A 162 -9.62 23.81 22.34
N PRO A 163 -10.26 24.85 22.91
CA PRO A 163 -11.21 25.70 22.18
C PRO A 163 -10.54 26.47 21.03
N CYS A 164 -9.22 26.68 21.08
CA CYS A 164 -8.47 27.38 20.05
C CYS A 164 -8.41 26.61 18.72
N PHE A 165 -8.41 25.27 18.74
CA PHE A 165 -8.29 24.45 17.51
C PHE A 165 -9.54 24.51 16.63
N SER A 166 -10.70 24.81 17.22
CA SER A 166 -11.97 25.00 16.49
C SER A 166 -12.35 26.48 16.35
N CYS A 167 -11.45 27.40 16.70
CA CYS A 167 -11.73 28.83 16.68
C CYS A 167 -11.55 29.40 15.27
N GLU A 168 -12.65 29.77 14.63
CA GLU A 168 -12.67 30.39 13.30
C GLU A 168 -11.90 31.73 13.22
N ARG A 169 -11.60 32.34 14.37
CA ARG A 169 -10.86 33.62 14.47
C ARG A 169 -9.45 33.49 15.04
N MET A 170 -8.89 32.28 15.04
CA MET A 170 -7.55 32.02 15.57
C MET A 170 -6.48 32.92 14.94
N SER A 171 -6.57 33.18 13.63
CA SER A 171 -5.63 34.05 12.89
C SER A 171 -5.63 35.52 13.34
N PHE A 172 -6.70 35.97 14.00
CA PHE A 172 -6.83 37.34 14.52
C PHE A 172 -6.54 37.42 16.02
N CYS A 173 -6.24 36.29 16.67
CA CYS A 173 -6.00 36.23 18.10
C CYS A 173 -4.55 36.60 18.42
N SER A 174 -4.35 37.70 19.13
CA SER A 174 -3.02 38.14 19.59
C SER A 174 -3.08 38.66 21.03
N PRO A 175 -1.97 38.64 21.80
CA PRO A 175 -1.96 39.06 23.21
C PRO A 175 -2.47 40.49 23.42
N ASP A 176 -2.13 41.40 22.51
CA ASP A 176 -2.48 42.82 22.55
C ASP A 176 -3.61 43.19 21.57
N GLY A 177 -4.26 42.20 20.96
CA GLY A 177 -5.29 42.37 19.95
C GLY A 177 -6.71 42.56 20.52
N VAL A 178 -7.62 43.02 19.67
CA VAL A 178 -9.06 43.09 19.99
C VAL A 178 -9.63 41.69 20.28
N VAL A 179 -9.12 40.67 19.58
CA VAL A 179 -9.31 39.26 19.93
C VAL A 179 -8.04 38.82 20.64
N SER A 180 -8.13 38.57 21.95
CA SER A 180 -6.98 38.16 22.76
C SER A 180 -7.30 36.93 23.60
N PRO A 181 -6.29 36.11 23.94
CA PRO A 181 -6.48 34.96 24.81
C PRO A 181 -7.00 35.34 26.19
N GLY A 182 -6.59 36.50 26.72
CA GLY A 182 -6.97 36.98 28.06
C GLY A 182 -8.44 37.37 28.18
N ALA A 183 -9.06 37.86 27.10
CA ALA A 183 -10.48 38.22 27.04
C ALA A 183 -11.34 37.17 26.29
N CYS A 184 -10.78 36.01 25.95
CA CYS A 184 -11.47 35.01 25.12
C CYS A 184 -12.53 34.25 25.94
N VAL A 185 -13.81 34.50 25.63
CA VAL A 185 -14.97 33.84 26.27
C VAL A 185 -14.92 32.31 26.12
N TYR A 186 -14.44 31.79 24.99
CA TYR A 186 -14.32 30.33 24.76
C TYR A 186 -13.23 29.70 25.62
N TYR A 187 -12.12 30.43 25.81
CA TYR A 187 -11.01 29.97 26.63
C TYR A 187 -11.35 30.04 28.12
N GLN A 188 -12.02 31.10 28.56
CA GLN A 188 -12.50 31.23 29.94
C GLN A 188 -13.52 30.15 30.30
N LYS A 189 -14.56 29.94 29.47
CA LYS A 189 -15.53 28.85 29.66
C LYS A 189 -14.91 27.45 29.70
N TRP A 190 -13.77 27.29 29.04
CA TRP A 190 -13.02 26.03 29.06
C TRP A 190 -12.13 25.89 30.30
N LEU A 191 -11.68 27.00 30.90
CA LEU A 191 -10.93 27.00 32.15
C LEU A 191 -11.83 26.93 33.40
N ASP A 192 -13.06 27.42 33.30
CA ASP A 192 -14.07 27.46 34.39
C ASP A 192 -14.74 26.09 34.66
N PHE A 193 -13.96 25.00 34.73
CA PHE A 193 -14.44 23.68 35.17
C PHE A 193 -14.91 23.68 36.63
#